data_AF-A0A095EKR0-F1
#
_entry.id   AF-A0A095EKR0-F1
#
_cell.length_a   1.000
_cell.length_b   1.000
_cell.length_c   1.000
_cell.angle_alpha   90.00
_cell.angle_beta   90.00
_cell.angle_gamma   90.00
#
_symmetry.space_group_name_H-M   'P 1'
#
loop_
_entity.id
_entity.type
_entity.pdbx_description
1 polymer ?
#
loop_
_entity_poly.entity_id
_entity_poly.type
_entity_poly.pdbx_seq_one_letter_code
_entity_poly.pdbx_strand_id
1 'polypeptide(L)'
;MFRLAARAVRPATRGFATSAAAGENEFVARRAAIRQHAAETTDLWRKISFYVCIPGIVVGALWTYKVESAHAEHLAHSDEDLSQRPVYPYMNVRVKPFPWGMQSLFFNPKVNIPAGPAE
;
A
#
# COMPACT_ATOMS: atom_id res chain seq x y z
N MET A 1 -86.35 36.10 -5.90
CA MET A 1 -85.02 36.21 -5.25
C MET A 1 -84.23 34.95 -5.57
N PHE A 2 -83.20 35.04 -6.42
CA PHE A 2 -82.36 33.90 -6.82
C PHE A 2 -81.25 33.67 -5.78
N ARG A 3 -81.12 32.46 -5.22
CA ARG A 3 -79.97 32.08 -4.39
C ARG A 3 -78.91 31.40 -5.26
N LEU A 4 -77.79 32.08 -5.50
CA LEU A 4 -76.59 31.44 -6.05
C LEU A 4 -76.00 30.48 -5.01
N ALA A 5 -75.86 29.21 -5.37
CA ALA A 5 -75.05 28.26 -4.61
C ALA A 5 -73.59 28.35 -5.09
N ALA A 6 -72.71 28.94 -4.28
CA ALA A 6 -71.28 28.90 -4.52
C ALA A 6 -70.73 27.53 -4.13
N ARG A 7 -70.29 26.74 -5.13
CA ARG A 7 -69.64 25.44 -4.88
C ARG A 7 -68.17 25.68 -4.56
N ALA A 8 -67.82 25.59 -3.27
CA ALA A 8 -66.43 25.69 -2.82
C ALA A 8 -65.63 24.46 -3.28
N VAL A 9 -64.73 24.64 -4.25
CA VAL A 9 -63.74 23.63 -4.64
C VAL A 9 -62.60 23.70 -3.65
N ARG A 10 -62.43 22.66 -2.81
CA ARG A 10 -61.27 22.56 -1.92
C ARG A 10 -60.00 22.34 -2.77
N PRO A 11 -58.91 23.08 -2.54
CA PRO A 11 -57.65 22.83 -3.25
C PRO A 11 -57.12 21.46 -2.84
N ALA A 12 -56.78 20.62 -3.82
CA ALA A 12 -56.13 19.35 -3.57
C ALA A 12 -54.72 19.61 -3.03
N THR A 13 -54.54 19.47 -1.71
CA THR A 13 -53.23 19.48 -1.09
C THR A 13 -52.47 18.25 -1.57
N ARG A 14 -51.46 18.44 -2.44
CA ARG A 14 -50.47 17.40 -2.75
C ARG A 14 -49.69 17.09 -1.48
N GLY A 15 -50.12 16.06 -0.76
CA GLY A 15 -49.32 15.46 0.29
C GLY A 15 -48.09 14.83 -0.35
N PHE A 16 -46.90 15.29 0.03
CA PHE A 16 -45.70 14.50 -0.19
C PHE A 16 -45.89 13.19 0.58
N ALA A 17 -45.91 12.07 -0.15
CA ALA A 17 -45.92 10.74 0.45
C ALA A 17 -44.57 10.50 1.13
N THR A 18 -44.39 11.01 2.35
CA THR A 18 -43.26 10.66 3.22
C THR A 18 -43.47 9.31 3.91
N SER A 19 -44.52 8.56 3.57
CA SER A 19 -44.71 7.19 3.99
C SER A 19 -44.04 6.20 3.04
N ALA A 20 -42.76 6.42 2.70
CA ALA A 20 -41.91 5.24 2.53
C ALA A 20 -41.75 4.71 3.95
N ALA A 21 -42.48 3.63 4.28
CA ALA A 21 -42.44 3.04 5.60
C ALA A 21 -40.99 2.92 6.07
N ALA A 22 -40.72 3.34 7.32
CA ALA A 22 -39.44 3.11 7.99
C ALA A 22 -39.28 1.61 8.31
N GLY A 23 -39.28 0.78 7.27
CA GLY A 23 -39.23 -0.67 7.27
C GLY A 23 -38.37 -1.18 6.12
N GLU A 24 -38.13 -2.50 6.11
CA GLU A 24 -37.24 -3.19 5.18
C GLU A 24 -37.45 -2.77 3.72
N ASN A 25 -36.49 -2.02 3.18
CA ASN A 25 -36.37 -1.68 1.77
C ASN A 25 -35.15 -2.42 1.19
N GLU A 26 -35.13 -2.69 -0.11
CA GLU A 26 -34.06 -3.40 -0.81
C GLU A 26 -32.67 -2.83 -0.48
N PHE A 27 -32.57 -1.50 -0.37
CA PHE A 27 -31.34 -0.82 0.02
C PHE A 27 -30.86 -1.23 1.43
N VAL A 28 -31.76 -1.31 2.41
CA VAL A 28 -31.43 -1.68 3.80
C VAL A 28 -31.03 -3.15 3.87
N ALA A 29 -31.76 -4.03 3.17
CA ALA A 29 -31.44 -5.45 3.06
C ALA A 29 -30.06 -5.68 2.41
N ARG A 30 -29.78 -4.98 1.30
CA ARG A 30 -28.49 -5.04 0.60
C ARG A 30 -27.34 -4.55 1.48
N ARG A 31 -27.55 -3.48 2.26
CA ARG A 31 -26.54 -2.96 3.19
C ARG A 31 -26.24 -3.96 4.31
N ALA A 32 -27.26 -4.64 4.83
CA ALA A 32 -27.07 -5.70 5.82
C ALA A 32 -26.28 -6.89 5.23
N ALA A 33 -26.63 -7.33 4.01
CA ALA A 33 -25.93 -8.40 3.31
C ALA A 33 -24.45 -8.05 3.04
N ILE A 34 -24.16 -6.82 2.59
CA ILE A 34 -22.78 -6.34 2.40
C ILE A 34 -22.02 -6.35 3.73
N ARG A 35 -22.65 -5.92 4.83
CA ARG A 35 -22.02 -5.90 6.15
C ARG A 35 -21.66 -7.32 6.62
N GLN A 36 -22.55 -8.28 6.42
CA GLN A 36 -22.31 -9.69 6.74
C GLN A 36 -21.17 -10.26 5.89
N HIS A 37 -21.24 -10.06 4.56
CA HIS A 37 -20.19 -10.53 3.65
C HIS A 37 -18.82 -9.92 3.98
N ALA A 38 -18.77 -8.64 4.32
CA ALA A 38 -17.53 -7.98 4.73
C ALA A 38 -16.96 -8.57 6.03
N ALA A 39 -17.82 -8.90 7.01
CA ALA A 39 -17.39 -9.52 8.25
C ALA A 39 -16.78 -10.92 8.01
N GLU A 40 -17.43 -11.75 7.19
CA GLU A 40 -16.93 -13.08 6.82
C GLU A 40 -15.62 -13.00 6.03
N THR A 41 -15.57 -12.10 5.04
CA THR A 41 -14.37 -11.91 4.20
C THR A 41 -13.20 -11.39 5.04
N THR A 42 -13.44 -10.46 5.96
CA THR A 42 -12.40 -9.95 6.86
C THR A 42 -11.87 -11.04 7.78
N ASP A 43 -12.75 -11.89 8.33
CA ASP A 43 -12.33 -13.03 9.16
C ASP A 43 -11.50 -14.05 8.37
N LEU A 44 -11.91 -14.35 7.12
CA LEU A 44 -11.14 -15.22 6.22
C LEU A 44 -9.73 -14.66 5.97
N TRP A 45 -9.61 -13.40 5.57
CA TRP A 45 -8.31 -12.78 5.28
C TRP A 45 -7.43 -12.63 6.53
N ARG A 46 -8.04 -12.40 7.69
CA ARG A 46 -7.33 -12.42 8.97
C ARG A 46 -6.71 -13.79 9.23
N LYS A 47 -7.47 -14.87 9.02
CA LYS A 47 -6.97 -16.25 9.17
C LYS A 47 -5.85 -16.55 8.17
N ILE A 48 -6.00 -16.18 6.90
CA ILE A 48 -4.93 -16.36 5.89
C ILE A 48 -3.65 -15.62 6.31
N SER A 49 -3.79 -14.38 6.78
CA SER A 49 -2.65 -13.57 7.22
C SER A 49 -1.89 -14.25 8.37
N PHE A 50 -2.61 -14.78 9.37
CA PHE A 50 -1.98 -15.44 10.52
C PHE A 50 -1.47 -16.85 10.22
N TYR A 51 -2.21 -17.66 9.47
CA TYR A 51 -1.93 -19.08 9.30
C TYR A 51 -1.15 -19.41 8.02
N VAL A 52 -1.05 -18.47 7.08
CA VAL A 52 -0.29 -18.66 5.84
C VAL A 52 0.83 -17.64 5.75
N CYS A 53 0.53 -16.35 5.82
CA CYS A 53 1.55 -15.31 5.60
C CYS A 53 2.61 -15.30 6.69
N ILE A 54 2.25 -15.38 7.97
CA ILE A 54 3.24 -15.41 9.06
C ILE A 54 4.17 -16.63 8.96
N PRO A 55 3.66 -17.88 8.85
CA PRO A 55 4.55 -19.03 8.62
C PRO A 55 5.43 -18.89 7.37
N GLY A 56 4.87 -18.36 6.28
CA GLY A 56 5.64 -18.09 5.06
C GLY A 56 6.78 -17.10 5.28
N ILE A 57 6.52 -16.01 6.03
CA ILE A 57 7.55 -15.04 6.42
C ILE A 57 8.61 -15.69 7.30
N VAL A 58 8.25 -16.54 8.25
CA VAL A 58 9.22 -17.23 9.11
C VAL A 58 10.16 -18.10 8.28
N VAL A 59 9.62 -18.90 7.35
CA VAL A 59 10.44 -19.74 6.47
C VAL A 59 11.35 -18.87 5.58
N GLY A 60 10.80 -17.81 4.98
CA GLY A 60 11.56 -16.87 4.17
C GLY A 60 12.68 -16.19 4.96
N ALA A 61 12.40 -15.75 6.19
CA ALA A 61 13.37 -15.09 7.07
C ALA A 61 14.51 -16.03 7.45
N LEU A 62 14.23 -17.30 7.77
CA LEU A 62 15.27 -18.30 8.06
C LEU A 62 16.17 -18.55 6.84
N TRP A 63 15.58 -18.63 5.64
CA TRP A 63 16.34 -18.79 4.41
C TRP A 63 17.22 -17.58 4.10
N THR A 64 16.64 -16.37 4.16
CA THR A 64 17.38 -15.12 3.94
C THR A 64 18.49 -14.93 4.98
N TYR A 65 18.23 -15.26 6.25
CA TYR A 65 19.25 -15.21 7.29
C TYR A 65 20.47 -16.08 6.94
N LYS A 66 20.26 -17.30 6.44
CA LYS A 66 21.35 -18.18 6.02
C LYS A 66 22.15 -17.63 4.83
N VAL A 67 21.47 -17.02 3.86
CA VAL A 67 22.14 -16.41 2.70
C VAL A 67 22.94 -15.18 3.13
N GLU A 68 22.35 -14.34 3.99
CA GLU A 68 23.01 -13.15 4.50
C GLU A 68 24.20 -13.47 5.40
N SER A 69 24.10 -14.52 6.24
CA SER A 69 25.24 -14.95 7.07
C SER A 69 26.41 -15.43 6.20
N ALA A 70 26.14 -16.19 5.13
CA ALA A 70 27.18 -16.59 4.18
C ALA A 70 27.77 -15.39 3.42
N HIS A 71 26.95 -14.39 3.08
CA HIS A 71 27.43 -13.15 2.49
C HIS A 71 28.35 -12.37 3.43
N ALA A 72 27.97 -12.25 4.71
CA ALA A 72 28.78 -11.60 5.73
C ALA A 72 30.12 -12.32 5.95
N GLU A 73 30.14 -13.66 5.98
CA GLU A 73 31.37 -14.45 6.04
C GLU A 73 32.25 -14.25 4.80
N HIS A 74 31.67 -14.20 3.60
CA HIS A 74 32.43 -13.92 2.39
C HIS A 74 33.07 -12.53 2.44
N LEU A 75 32.31 -11.50 2.87
CA LEU A 75 32.83 -10.14 3.04
C LEU A 75 33.95 -10.07 4.08
N ALA A 76 33.85 -10.84 5.16
CA ALA A 76 34.88 -10.90 6.20
C ALA A 76 36.21 -11.52 5.72
N HIS A 77 36.16 -12.43 4.74
CA HIS A 77 37.36 -13.02 4.13
C HIS A 77 37.89 -12.23 2.94
N SER A 78 37.10 -11.28 2.40
CA SER A 78 37.57 -10.39 1.34
C SER A 78 38.27 -9.18 1.96
N ASP A 79 39.45 -9.41 2.52
CA ASP A 79 40.44 -8.38 2.88
C ASP A 79 41.08 -7.73 1.63
N GLU A 80 40.37 -7.76 0.49
CA GLU A 80 40.80 -7.10 -0.72
C GLU A 80 40.55 -5.60 -0.58
N ASP A 81 41.64 -4.86 -0.46
CA ASP A 81 41.63 -3.42 -0.62
C ASP A 81 40.92 -3.06 -1.93
N LEU A 82 39.75 -2.44 -1.82
CA LEU A 82 38.90 -2.07 -2.96
C LEU A 82 39.63 -1.14 -3.94
N SER A 83 40.68 -0.44 -3.50
CA SER A 83 41.50 0.40 -4.36
C SER A 83 42.31 -0.41 -5.39
N GLN A 84 42.53 -1.69 -5.14
CA GLN A 84 43.25 -2.60 -6.04
C GLN A 84 42.38 -3.10 -7.19
N ARG A 85 41.06 -2.91 -7.12
CA ARG A 85 40.13 -3.38 -8.16
C ARG A 85 40.20 -2.47 -9.39
N PRO A 86 40.30 -3.02 -10.61
CA PRO A 86 40.35 -2.21 -11.81
C PRO A 86 39.04 -1.44 -12.00
N VAL A 87 39.13 -0.11 -12.08
CA VAL A 87 38.00 0.77 -12.41
C VAL A 87 37.98 0.98 -13.91
N TYR A 88 37.00 0.39 -14.58
CA TYR A 88 36.85 0.56 -16.03
C TYR A 88 36.16 1.88 -16.38
N PRO A 89 36.35 2.43 -17.60
CA PRO A 89 35.78 3.72 -18.01
C PRO A 89 34.24 3.80 -17.96
N TYR A 90 33.56 2.66 -17.99
CA TYR A 90 32.10 2.58 -17.88
C TYR A 90 31.60 2.45 -16.44
N MET A 91 32.49 2.22 -15.47
CA MET A 91 32.15 2.20 -14.05
C MET A 91 32.26 3.61 -13.47
N ASN A 92 31.43 3.91 -12.45
CA ASN A 92 31.49 5.18 -11.74
C ASN A 92 31.44 6.44 -12.63
N VAL A 93 30.82 6.36 -13.81
CA VAL A 93 30.69 7.49 -14.73
C VAL A 93 29.91 8.62 -14.05
N ARG A 94 30.51 9.81 -14.03
CA ARG A 94 29.91 11.05 -13.50
C ARG A 94 30.23 12.20 -14.45
N VAL A 95 29.22 12.64 -15.20
CA VAL A 95 29.31 13.81 -16.09
C VAL A 95 29.10 15.12 -15.34
N LYS A 96 28.23 15.11 -14.32
CA LYS A 96 27.94 16.24 -13.42
C LYS A 96 27.86 15.71 -11.98
N PRO A 97 28.35 16.46 -10.96
CA PRO A 97 28.16 16.09 -9.57
C PRO A 97 26.67 16.04 -9.19
N PHE A 98 26.33 15.24 -8.19
CA PHE A 98 25.04 15.33 -7.54
C PHE A 98 24.95 16.63 -6.72
N PRO A 99 23.74 17.10 -6.36
CA PRO A 99 23.57 18.32 -5.56
C PRO A 99 24.27 18.31 -4.19
N TRP A 100 24.69 17.15 -3.69
CA TRP A 100 25.35 16.96 -2.40
C TRP A 100 26.77 16.35 -2.49
N GLY A 101 27.33 16.20 -3.70
CA GLY A 101 28.68 15.65 -3.90
C GLY A 101 28.79 14.63 -5.04
N MET A 102 29.89 13.88 -5.07
CA MET A 102 30.18 12.94 -6.15
C MET A 102 29.54 11.55 -5.98
N GLN A 103 29.29 11.15 -4.72
CA GLN A 103 28.81 9.82 -4.39
C GLN A 103 27.27 9.74 -4.32
N SER A 104 26.73 8.55 -4.59
CA SER A 104 25.29 8.29 -4.52
C SER A 104 24.77 8.33 -3.08
N LEU A 105 23.45 8.45 -2.92
CA LEU A 105 22.80 8.52 -1.60
C LEU A 105 23.08 7.29 -0.71
N PHE A 106 23.21 6.12 -1.34
CA PHE A 106 23.49 4.85 -0.66
C PHE A 106 24.93 4.37 -0.92
N PHE A 107 25.87 5.30 -1.12
CA PHE A 107 27.28 4.97 -1.26
C PHE A 107 27.84 4.41 0.05
N ASN A 108 28.46 3.23 -0.02
CA ASN A 108 29.12 2.61 1.12
C ASN A 108 30.62 2.42 0.81
N PRO A 109 31.53 3.11 1.53
CA PRO A 109 32.97 3.01 1.27
C PRO A 109 33.54 1.61 1.50
N LYS A 110 32.84 0.73 2.22
CA LYS A 110 33.26 -0.66 2.43
C LYS A 110 33.05 -1.57 1.22
N VAL A 111 32.23 -1.17 0.24
CA VAL A 111 31.89 -2.00 -0.93
C VAL A 111 31.89 -1.24 -2.26
N ASN A 112 32.01 0.09 -2.23
CA ASN A 112 31.98 0.93 -3.41
C ASN A 112 33.27 1.74 -3.55
N ILE A 113 33.81 1.77 -4.77
CA ILE A 113 34.94 2.62 -5.14
C ILE A 113 34.38 4.03 -5.42
N PRO A 114 34.98 5.11 -4.88
CA PRO A 114 34.49 6.46 -5.11
C PRO A 114 34.56 6.86 -6.59
N ALA A 115 33.55 7.61 -7.04
CA ALA A 115 33.58 8.26 -8.35
C ALA A 115 34.33 9.60 -8.28
N GLY A 116 35.20 9.87 -9.26
CA GLY A 116 36.02 11.08 -9.32
C GLY A 116 37.41 10.92 -8.68
N PRO A 117 38.24 11.98 -8.65
CA PRO A 117 39.51 11.96 -7.93
C PRO A 117 39.26 11.69 -6.44
N ALA A 118 40.18 10.97 -5.78
CA ALA A 118 40.18 10.87 -4.33
C ALA A 118 40.45 12.27 -3.75
N GLU A 119 39.54 12.77 -2.92
CA GLU A 119 39.76 13.96 -2.11
C GLU A 119 40.76 13.68 -0.98
#